data_AF-A0A531LHJ3-F1
#
_entry.id   AF-A0A531LHJ3-F1
#
_cell.length_a   1.000
_cell.length_b   1.000
_cell.length_c   1.000
_cell.angle_alpha   90.00
_cell.angle_beta   90.00
_cell.angle_gamma   90.00
#
_symmetry.space_group_name_H-M   'P 1'
#
loop_
_entity.id
_entity.type
_entity.pdbx_description
1 polymer ?
#
loop_
_entity_poly.entity_id
_entity_poly.type
_entity_poly.pdbx_seq_one_letter_code
_entity_poly.pdbx_strand_id
1 'polypeptide(L)'
;RQYLKAASDLLVSDLQDMVNDWKEGGAARKNLVDGEPKAGISTILTGMGSLSYGELAGERMKLGLLLHDPEEEHDCFSDNTYDSHLYDAVGIRAAYRGSYTRLDGTVVEGPSVSDMVKEADQAVDKELSDKLDVTVAKMEAIKARALGGEAYDQQIGEGNTEGNATVQAAIDALVDQTKSIERAVGTLKLNAIAFEGSDSLDAPDKVFQ
;
A
#
# COMPACT_ATOMS: atom_id res chain seq x y z
N ARG A 1 18.56 13.25 -23.84
CA ARG A 1 19.18 11.93 -24.13
C ARG A 1 20.20 11.50 -23.07
N GLN A 2 21.22 12.30 -22.73
CA GLN A 2 22.21 11.92 -21.71
C GLN A 2 21.60 11.74 -20.31
N TYR A 3 20.73 12.67 -19.88
CA TYR A 3 20.03 12.58 -18.60
C TYR A 3 19.21 11.29 -18.48
N LEU A 4 18.31 11.03 -19.44
CA LEU A 4 17.48 9.82 -19.44
C LEU A 4 18.31 8.53 -19.37
N LYS A 5 19.46 8.48 -20.07
CA LYS A 5 20.37 7.33 -19.98
C LYS A 5 20.95 7.18 -18.58
N ALA A 6 21.49 8.25 -18.00
CA ALA A 6 22.07 8.20 -16.66
C ALA A 6 21.03 7.84 -15.58
N ALA A 7 19.83 8.41 -15.65
CA ALA A 7 18.72 8.09 -14.75
C ALA A 7 18.29 6.61 -14.88
N SER A 8 18.21 6.09 -16.10
CA SER A 8 17.87 4.68 -16.33
C SER A 8 18.97 3.73 -15.86
N ASP A 9 20.24 4.08 -16.10
CA ASP A 9 21.38 3.29 -15.63
C ASP A 9 21.40 3.23 -14.08
N LEU A 10 21.08 4.34 -13.40
CA LEU A 10 20.96 4.39 -11.93
C LEU A 10 19.78 3.54 -11.43
N LEU A 11 18.59 3.68 -12.02
CA LEU A 11 17.41 2.88 -11.65
C LEU A 11 17.69 1.37 -11.74
N VAL A 12 18.36 0.92 -12.81
CA VAL A 12 18.73 -0.49 -12.96
C VAL A 12 19.73 -0.92 -11.89
N SER A 13 20.68 -0.05 -11.52
CA SER A 13 21.62 -0.31 -10.43
C SER A 13 20.91 -0.46 -9.09
N ASP A 14 20.04 0.48 -8.74
CA ASP A 14 19.31 0.47 -7.46
C ASP A 14 18.40 -0.76 -7.36
N LEU A 15 17.70 -1.14 -8.44
CA LEU A 15 16.91 -2.37 -8.49
C LEU A 15 17.79 -3.62 -8.35
N GLN A 16 19.00 -3.61 -8.91
CA GLN A 16 19.93 -4.72 -8.76
C GLN A 16 20.43 -4.86 -7.32
N ASP A 17 20.65 -3.75 -6.62
CA ASP A 17 21.02 -3.73 -5.20
C ASP A 17 19.87 -4.26 -4.34
N MET A 18 18.64 -3.81 -4.56
CA MET A 18 17.45 -4.36 -3.88
C MET A 18 17.33 -5.88 -4.09
N VAL A 19 17.50 -6.35 -5.33
CA VAL A 19 17.46 -7.79 -5.63
C VAL A 19 18.57 -8.54 -4.87
N ASN A 20 19.76 -7.95 -4.73
CA ASN A 20 20.88 -8.57 -4.03
C ASN A 20 20.66 -8.65 -2.52
N ASP A 21 20.01 -7.65 -1.93
CA ASP A 21 19.67 -7.63 -0.50
C ASP A 21 18.68 -8.72 -0.09
N TRP A 22 17.78 -9.12 -1.01
CA TRP A 22 16.73 -10.11 -0.77
C TRP A 22 17.06 -11.54 -1.23
N LYS A 23 18.13 -11.73 -2.01
CA LYS A 23 18.62 -13.07 -2.38
C LYS A 23 19.01 -13.88 -1.15
N GLU A 24 19.15 -15.20 -1.33
CA GLU A 24 19.72 -16.06 -0.28
C GLU A 24 21.09 -15.52 0.16
N GLY A 25 21.23 -15.28 1.47
CA GLY A 25 22.44 -14.69 2.04
C GLY A 25 22.59 -13.17 1.91
N GLY A 26 21.63 -12.48 1.27
CA GLY A 26 21.56 -11.03 1.19
C GLY A 26 21.26 -10.36 2.54
N ALA A 27 21.63 -9.10 2.69
CA ALA A 27 21.61 -8.41 3.99
C ALA A 27 20.19 -8.25 4.56
N ALA A 28 19.23 -7.78 3.75
CA ALA A 28 17.84 -7.63 4.19
C ALA A 28 17.21 -8.97 4.56
N ARG A 29 17.42 -10.00 3.73
CA ARG A 29 16.90 -11.35 4.04
C ARG A 29 17.50 -11.91 5.31
N LYS A 30 18.83 -11.83 5.49
CA LYS A 30 19.52 -12.27 6.72
C LYS A 30 18.99 -11.58 7.96
N ASN A 31 18.84 -10.26 7.92
CA ASN A 31 18.32 -9.49 9.04
C ASN A 31 16.95 -10.00 9.52
N LEU A 32 16.10 -10.48 8.60
CA LEU A 32 14.79 -11.04 8.94
C LEU A 32 14.85 -12.50 9.40
N VAL A 33 15.63 -13.36 8.72
CA VAL A 33 15.63 -14.81 8.99
C VAL A 33 16.54 -15.22 10.15
N ASP A 34 17.62 -14.48 10.39
CA ASP A 34 18.57 -14.73 11.48
C ASP A 34 18.13 -14.05 12.79
N GLY A 35 17.15 -13.14 12.70
CA GLY A 35 16.57 -12.43 13.83
C GLY A 35 15.49 -13.22 14.57
N GLU A 36 14.89 -12.57 15.58
CA GLU A 36 13.76 -13.14 16.31
C GLU A 36 12.52 -13.27 15.40
N PRO A 37 11.87 -14.45 15.32
CA PRO A 37 10.73 -14.65 14.40
C PRO A 37 9.61 -13.61 14.56
N LYS A 38 9.31 -13.22 15.81
CA LYS A 38 8.32 -12.17 16.10
C LYS A 38 8.71 -10.81 15.53
N ALA A 39 10.00 -10.48 15.49
CA ALA A 39 10.47 -9.23 14.91
C ALA A 39 10.19 -9.20 13.39
N GLY A 40 10.39 -10.32 12.68
CA GLY A 40 10.06 -10.41 11.26
C GLY A 40 8.56 -10.21 10.99
N ILE A 41 7.68 -10.80 11.80
CA ILE A 41 6.23 -10.59 11.68
C ILE A 41 5.84 -9.15 12.01
N SER A 42 6.45 -8.55 13.04
CA SER A 42 6.27 -7.13 13.34
C SER A 42 6.69 -6.25 12.16
N THR A 43 7.82 -6.53 11.51
CA THR A 43 8.25 -5.79 10.31
C THR A 43 7.23 -5.85 9.18
N ILE A 44 6.64 -7.02 8.92
CA ILE A 44 5.60 -7.18 7.89
C ILE A 44 4.38 -6.32 8.22
N LEU A 45 3.85 -6.42 9.45
CA LEU A 45 2.66 -5.68 9.86
C LEU A 45 2.92 -4.17 9.96
N THR A 46 4.13 -3.74 10.35
CA THR A 46 4.54 -2.34 10.28
C THR A 46 4.51 -1.83 8.85
N GLY A 47 5.13 -2.54 7.90
CA GLY A 47 5.13 -2.14 6.49
C GLY A 47 3.73 -2.07 5.91
N MET A 48 2.87 -3.04 6.23
CA MET A 48 1.47 -3.03 5.80
C MET A 48 0.70 -1.82 6.36
N GLY A 49 0.85 -1.52 7.65
CA GLY A 49 0.15 -0.42 8.30
C GLY A 49 0.65 0.96 7.84
N SER A 50 1.96 1.17 7.78
CA SER A 50 2.56 2.42 7.30
C SER A 50 2.22 2.71 5.85
N LEU A 51 2.33 1.70 4.97
CA LEU A 51 1.96 1.87 3.55
C LEU A 51 0.45 2.13 3.41
N SER A 52 -0.40 1.49 4.22
CA SER A 52 -1.85 1.73 4.18
C SER A 52 -2.22 3.15 4.60
N TYR A 53 -1.69 3.61 5.74
CA TYR A 53 -2.16 4.82 6.42
C TYR A 53 -1.41 6.08 5.99
N GLY A 54 -0.19 6.28 6.48
CA GLY A 54 0.56 7.51 6.25
C GLY A 54 0.86 7.73 4.77
N GLU A 55 1.40 6.71 4.12
CA GLU A 55 1.89 6.83 2.74
C GLU A 55 0.75 6.85 1.71
N LEU A 56 0.00 5.75 1.58
CA LEU A 56 -0.97 5.63 0.48
C LEU A 56 -2.24 6.43 0.75
N ALA A 57 -2.90 6.22 1.89
CA ALA A 57 -4.13 6.94 2.19
C ALA A 57 -3.87 8.43 2.39
N GLY A 58 -2.81 8.78 3.13
CA GLY A 58 -2.47 10.15 3.45
C GLY A 58 -1.78 10.89 2.31
N GLU A 59 -0.46 10.72 2.23
CA GLU A 59 0.40 11.52 1.34
C GLU A 59 0.02 11.38 -0.13
N ARG A 60 -0.20 10.16 -0.63
CA ARG A 60 -0.41 9.92 -2.07
C ARG A 60 -1.85 10.13 -2.57
N MET A 61 -2.84 10.06 -1.68
CA MET A 61 -4.25 10.11 -2.08
C MET A 61 -5.02 11.26 -1.45
N LYS A 62 -4.96 11.42 -0.12
CA LYS A 62 -5.79 12.41 0.57
C LYS A 62 -5.33 13.84 0.30
N LEU A 63 -4.02 14.08 0.19
CA LEU A 63 -3.47 15.40 -0.10
C LEU A 63 -4.02 15.99 -1.40
N GLY A 64 -3.82 15.31 -2.54
CA GLY A 64 -4.33 15.76 -3.84
C GLY A 64 -5.86 15.89 -3.89
N LEU A 65 -6.59 15.00 -3.19
CA LEU A 65 -8.05 15.11 -3.09
C LEU A 65 -8.51 16.33 -2.27
N LEU A 66 -7.78 16.71 -1.21
CA LEU A 66 -8.11 17.88 -0.39
C LEU A 66 -7.82 19.19 -1.12
N LEU A 67 -6.73 19.23 -1.88
CA LEU A 67 -6.28 20.42 -2.61
C LEU A 67 -6.97 20.56 -3.97
N HIS A 68 -7.57 19.47 -4.48
CA HIS A 68 -8.02 19.36 -5.87
C HIS A 68 -6.90 19.69 -6.87
N ASP A 69 -5.64 19.41 -6.48
CA ASP A 69 -4.46 19.77 -7.24
C ASP A 69 -3.99 18.56 -8.07
N PRO A 70 -4.03 18.63 -9.41
CA PRO A 70 -3.51 17.57 -10.26
C PRO A 70 -1.99 17.38 -10.13
N GLU A 71 -1.22 18.38 -9.66
CA GLU A 71 0.22 18.24 -9.45
C GLU A 71 0.57 17.39 -8.22
N GLU A 72 -0.40 17.17 -7.33
CA GLU A 72 -0.26 16.33 -6.13
C GLU A 72 -0.60 14.85 -6.41
N GLU A 73 -0.92 14.47 -7.65
CA GLU A 73 -1.02 13.04 -8.02
C GLU A 73 0.37 12.44 -8.31
N HIS A 74 0.58 11.19 -7.88
CA HIS A 74 1.89 10.54 -7.88
C HIS A 74 2.54 10.38 -9.27
N ASP A 75 1.73 10.10 -10.31
CA ASP A 75 2.22 9.78 -11.66
C ASP A 75 1.69 10.76 -12.73
N CYS A 76 1.56 12.03 -12.36
CA CYS A 76 0.91 13.11 -13.13
C CYS A 76 1.37 13.27 -14.59
N PHE A 77 2.60 12.86 -14.92
CA PHE A 77 3.12 12.95 -16.30
C PHE A 77 2.78 11.74 -17.18
N SER A 78 2.30 10.64 -16.59
CA SER A 78 2.08 9.37 -17.29
C SER A 78 0.65 8.83 -17.21
N ASP A 79 -0.24 9.53 -16.50
CA ASP A 79 -1.62 9.14 -16.23
C ASP A 79 -1.74 7.72 -15.63
N ASN A 80 -0.78 7.31 -14.80
CA ASN A 80 -0.67 5.94 -14.28
C ASN A 80 -1.01 5.81 -12.79
N THR A 81 -1.41 6.90 -12.12
CA THR A 81 -1.61 6.93 -10.65
C THR A 81 -2.61 5.89 -10.16
N TYR A 82 -3.68 5.65 -10.93
CA TYR A 82 -4.68 4.63 -10.59
C TYR A 82 -4.07 3.22 -10.48
N ASP A 83 -3.09 2.89 -11.32
CA ASP A 83 -2.46 1.57 -11.35
C ASP A 83 -1.41 1.46 -10.25
N SER A 84 -0.62 2.51 -10.01
CA SER A 84 0.32 2.56 -8.89
C SER A 84 -0.39 2.37 -7.54
N HIS A 85 -1.49 3.10 -7.30
CA HIS A 85 -2.30 2.95 -6.08
C HIS A 85 -2.93 1.57 -5.95
N LEU A 86 -3.44 1.00 -7.06
CA LEU A 86 -3.99 -0.35 -7.06
C LEU A 86 -2.94 -1.39 -6.69
N TYR A 87 -1.74 -1.33 -7.28
CA TYR A 87 -0.72 -2.34 -7.03
C TYR A 87 -0.03 -2.20 -5.67
N ASP A 88 0.01 -1.00 -5.08
CA ASP A 88 0.34 -0.84 -3.66
C ASP A 88 -0.67 -1.60 -2.78
N ALA A 89 -1.98 -1.42 -3.01
CA ALA A 89 -3.02 -2.13 -2.26
C ALA A 89 -2.98 -3.66 -2.46
N VAL A 90 -2.73 -4.12 -3.69
CA VAL A 90 -2.53 -5.54 -4.00
C VAL A 90 -1.31 -6.09 -3.27
N GLY A 91 -0.22 -5.33 -3.19
CA GLY A 91 1.00 -5.69 -2.46
C GLY A 91 0.76 -5.89 -0.97
N ILE A 92 0.01 -4.99 -0.33
CA ILE A 92 -0.38 -5.11 1.09
C ILE A 92 -1.17 -6.41 1.32
N ARG A 93 -2.15 -6.70 0.46
CA ARG A 93 -2.94 -7.93 0.53
C ARG A 93 -2.09 -9.18 0.32
N ALA A 94 -1.16 -9.14 -0.64
CA ALA A 94 -0.26 -10.26 -0.94
C ALA A 94 0.67 -10.57 0.25
N ALA A 95 1.19 -9.53 0.92
CA ALA A 95 2.02 -9.69 2.11
C ALA A 95 1.27 -10.40 3.26
N TYR A 96 -0.02 -10.07 3.45
CA TYR A 96 -0.85 -10.74 4.46
C TYR A 96 -1.14 -12.20 4.13
N ARG A 97 -1.50 -12.48 2.87
CA ARG A 97 -1.90 -13.80 2.38
C ARG A 97 -0.72 -14.74 2.10
N GLY A 98 0.50 -14.22 2.05
CA GLY A 98 1.68 -15.00 1.68
C GLY A 98 1.59 -15.57 0.27
N SER A 99 0.84 -14.92 -0.63
CA SER A 99 0.63 -15.39 -2.01
C SER A 99 0.50 -14.23 -3.01
N TYR A 100 1.12 -14.38 -4.18
CA TYR A 100 0.94 -13.48 -5.32
C TYR A 100 1.12 -14.22 -6.65
N THR A 101 0.51 -13.69 -7.71
CA THR A 101 0.67 -14.20 -9.08
C THR A 101 1.70 -13.36 -9.83
N ARG A 102 2.68 -14.02 -10.44
CA ARG A 102 3.69 -13.38 -11.29
C ARG A 102 3.10 -12.97 -12.64
N LEU A 103 3.83 -12.13 -13.37
CA LEU A 103 3.46 -11.70 -14.72
C LEU A 103 3.33 -12.85 -15.73
N ASP A 104 4.02 -13.97 -15.51
CA ASP A 104 3.93 -15.18 -16.33
C ASP A 104 2.76 -16.10 -15.93
N GLY A 105 1.95 -15.69 -14.97
CA GLY A 105 0.81 -16.46 -14.44
C GLY A 105 1.18 -17.50 -13.38
N THR A 106 2.46 -17.69 -13.06
CA THR A 106 2.86 -18.60 -11.99
C THR A 106 2.53 -18.01 -10.61
N VAL A 107 2.06 -18.86 -9.70
CA VAL A 107 1.73 -18.45 -8.32
C VAL A 107 2.93 -18.70 -7.42
N VAL A 108 3.25 -17.70 -6.60
CA VAL A 108 4.12 -17.84 -5.43
C VAL A 108 3.23 -17.90 -4.21
N GLU A 109 3.38 -18.92 -3.39
CA GLU A 109 2.60 -19.09 -2.16
C GLU A 109 3.41 -19.82 -1.08
N GLY A 110 3.03 -19.63 0.18
CA GLY A 110 3.66 -20.26 1.33
C GLY A 110 2.94 -19.93 2.64
N PRO A 111 3.52 -20.30 3.80
CA PRO A 111 2.99 -19.91 5.11
C PRO A 111 2.74 -18.40 5.19
N SER A 112 1.61 -18.01 5.77
CA SER A 112 1.15 -16.62 5.72
C SER A 112 0.91 -16.00 7.10
N VAL A 113 0.87 -14.66 7.15
CA VAL A 113 0.43 -13.93 8.36
C VAL A 113 -1.05 -14.21 8.62
N SER A 114 -1.86 -14.36 7.57
CA SER A 114 -3.26 -14.78 7.67
C SER A 114 -3.41 -16.11 8.44
N ASP A 115 -2.60 -17.13 8.13
CA ASP A 115 -2.64 -18.41 8.86
C ASP A 115 -2.36 -18.24 10.36
N MET A 116 -1.35 -17.42 10.70
CA MET A 116 -0.99 -17.14 12.10
C MET A 116 -2.10 -16.37 12.83
N VAL A 117 -2.68 -15.35 12.19
CA VAL A 117 -3.78 -14.57 12.79
C VAL A 117 -5.01 -15.45 12.95
N LYS A 118 -5.32 -16.30 11.97
CA LYS A 118 -6.46 -17.21 12.01
C LYS A 118 -6.36 -18.24 13.12
N GLU A 119 -5.16 -18.78 13.34
CA GLU A 119 -4.89 -19.71 14.44
C GLU A 119 -5.11 -19.03 15.80
N ALA A 120 -4.72 -17.76 15.93
CA ALA A 120 -4.87 -17.00 17.16
C ALA A 120 -6.32 -16.48 17.38
N ASP A 121 -6.95 -15.93 16.35
CA ASP A 121 -8.32 -15.42 16.32
C ASP A 121 -8.88 -15.39 14.88
N GLN A 122 -9.75 -16.36 14.59
CA GLN A 122 -10.40 -16.49 13.28
C GLN A 122 -11.26 -15.28 12.90
N ALA A 123 -11.84 -14.56 13.86
CA ALA A 123 -12.67 -13.39 13.57
C ALA A 123 -11.81 -12.21 13.10
N VAL A 124 -10.62 -12.03 13.71
CA VAL A 124 -9.67 -10.98 13.30
C VAL A 124 -9.10 -11.27 11.91
N ASP A 125 -8.74 -12.52 11.61
CA ASP A 125 -8.27 -12.91 10.27
C ASP A 125 -9.33 -12.65 9.19
N LYS A 126 -10.58 -13.04 9.47
CA LYS A 126 -11.69 -12.79 8.56
C LYS A 126 -11.90 -11.30 8.34
N GLU A 127 -11.92 -10.51 9.43
CA GLU A 127 -12.10 -9.05 9.36
C GLU A 127 -11.01 -8.40 8.50
N LEU A 128 -9.73 -8.72 8.75
CA LEU A 128 -8.63 -8.13 8.01
C LEU A 128 -8.61 -8.59 6.54
N SER A 129 -8.84 -9.89 6.28
CA SER A 129 -8.95 -10.43 4.92
C SER A 129 -10.04 -9.75 4.11
N ASP A 130 -11.23 -9.59 4.68
CA ASP A 130 -12.36 -8.96 4.02
C ASP A 130 -12.06 -7.49 3.70
N LYS A 131 -11.46 -6.74 4.65
CA LYS A 131 -11.11 -5.34 4.44
C LYS A 131 -10.03 -5.14 3.39
N LEU A 132 -9.01 -6.01 3.35
CA LEU A 132 -8.00 -5.98 2.29
C LEU A 132 -8.63 -6.19 0.90
N ASP A 133 -9.62 -7.08 0.78
CA ASP A 133 -10.35 -7.27 -0.48
C ASP A 133 -11.24 -6.06 -0.82
N VAL A 134 -11.89 -5.45 0.17
CA VAL A 134 -12.65 -4.21 -0.01
C VAL A 134 -11.74 -3.10 -0.54
N THR A 135 -10.57 -2.89 0.06
CA THR A 135 -9.60 -1.87 -0.40
C THR A 135 -9.20 -2.09 -1.86
N VAL A 136 -8.84 -3.32 -2.24
CA VAL A 136 -8.50 -3.64 -3.63
C VAL A 136 -9.68 -3.36 -4.56
N ALA A 137 -10.90 -3.74 -4.19
CA ALA A 137 -12.09 -3.44 -4.98
C ALA A 137 -12.36 -1.93 -5.14
N LYS A 138 -12.04 -1.11 -4.12
CA LYS A 138 -12.14 0.36 -4.22
C LYS A 138 -11.08 0.94 -5.14
N MET A 139 -9.85 0.43 -5.10
CA MET A 139 -8.81 0.81 -6.07
C MET A 139 -9.17 0.39 -7.50
N GLU A 140 -9.77 -0.80 -7.69
CA GLU A 140 -10.28 -1.23 -8.99
C GLU A 140 -11.39 -0.32 -9.52
N ALA A 141 -12.19 0.30 -8.65
CA ALA A 141 -13.19 1.28 -9.08
C ALA A 141 -12.55 2.58 -9.60
N ILE A 142 -11.47 3.06 -8.97
CA ILE A 142 -10.67 4.19 -9.46
C ILE A 142 -10.09 3.86 -10.84
N LYS A 143 -9.49 2.67 -10.98
CA LYS A 143 -8.98 2.17 -12.26
C LYS A 143 -10.06 2.09 -13.33
N ALA A 144 -11.24 1.59 -12.99
CA ALA A 144 -12.34 1.46 -13.94
C ALA A 144 -12.78 2.82 -14.51
N ARG A 145 -12.77 3.88 -13.70
CA ARG A 145 -13.04 5.25 -14.16
C ARG A 145 -11.93 5.76 -15.10
N ALA A 146 -10.66 5.53 -14.74
CA ALA A 146 -9.51 5.85 -15.59
C ALA A 146 -9.58 5.16 -16.96
N LEU A 147 -9.82 3.85 -16.99
CA LEU A 147 -10.01 3.10 -18.24
C LEU A 147 -11.29 3.48 -18.99
N GLY A 148 -12.27 4.07 -18.30
CA GLY A 148 -13.48 4.64 -18.86
C GLY A 148 -13.30 6.01 -19.50
N GLY A 149 -12.10 6.60 -19.41
CA GLY A 149 -11.76 7.90 -20.01
C GLY A 149 -11.72 9.08 -19.03
N GLU A 150 -11.82 8.83 -17.73
CA GLU A 150 -11.66 9.86 -16.69
C GLU A 150 -10.39 9.60 -15.86
N ALA A 151 -9.31 10.29 -16.23
CA ALA A 151 -8.00 10.16 -15.59
C ALA A 151 -8.05 10.49 -14.08
N TYR A 152 -7.03 10.08 -13.33
CA TYR A 152 -7.05 10.19 -11.86
C TYR A 152 -7.13 11.66 -11.40
N ASP A 153 -6.38 12.55 -12.03
CA ASP A 153 -6.42 14.00 -11.85
C ASP A 153 -7.85 14.57 -11.99
N GLN A 154 -8.60 14.09 -12.98
CA GLN A 154 -10.00 14.46 -13.19
C GLN A 154 -10.89 13.91 -12.07
N GLN A 155 -10.60 12.71 -11.55
CA GLN A 155 -11.33 12.12 -10.43
C GLN A 155 -11.15 12.92 -9.14
N ILE A 156 -9.97 13.50 -8.90
CA ILE A 156 -9.71 14.36 -7.73
C ILE A 156 -10.05 15.84 -7.97
N GLY A 157 -10.35 16.24 -9.20
CA GLY A 157 -10.61 17.64 -9.57
C GLY A 157 -11.81 18.27 -8.85
N GLU A 158 -11.74 19.60 -8.69
CA GLU A 158 -12.78 20.39 -8.02
C GLU A 158 -14.13 20.24 -8.73
N GLY A 159 -15.19 19.99 -7.97
CA GLY A 159 -16.55 19.85 -8.49
C GLY A 159 -16.88 18.48 -9.08
N ASN A 160 -15.91 17.56 -9.21
CA ASN A 160 -16.19 16.18 -9.60
C ASN A 160 -16.66 15.34 -8.41
N THR A 161 -17.93 15.49 -8.03
CA THR A 161 -18.48 14.81 -6.84
C THR A 161 -18.37 13.29 -6.91
N GLU A 162 -18.55 12.67 -8.08
CA GLU A 162 -18.50 11.22 -8.22
C GLU A 162 -17.07 10.67 -8.22
N GLY A 163 -16.15 11.34 -8.90
CA GLY A 163 -14.73 11.00 -8.87
C GLY A 163 -14.16 11.13 -7.45
N ASN A 164 -14.42 12.26 -6.80
CA ASN A 164 -13.96 12.54 -5.44
C ASN A 164 -14.49 11.49 -4.45
N ALA A 165 -15.77 11.11 -4.56
CA ALA A 165 -16.36 10.07 -3.72
C ALA A 165 -15.73 8.69 -3.98
N THR A 166 -15.33 8.39 -5.22
CA THR A 166 -14.66 7.13 -5.58
C THR A 166 -13.28 7.06 -4.93
N VAL A 167 -12.49 8.14 -5.03
CA VAL A 167 -11.16 8.22 -4.40
C VAL A 167 -11.27 8.21 -2.87
N GLN A 168 -12.20 8.98 -2.29
CA GLN A 168 -12.43 9.00 -0.85
C GLN A 168 -12.80 7.60 -0.31
N ALA A 169 -13.61 6.82 -1.04
CA ALA A 169 -13.98 5.48 -0.62
C ALA A 169 -12.78 4.51 -0.54
N ALA A 170 -11.75 4.71 -1.37
CA ALA A 170 -10.51 3.93 -1.30
C ALA A 170 -9.64 4.39 -0.11
N ILE A 171 -9.53 5.70 0.13
CA ILE A 171 -8.86 6.28 1.31
C ILE A 171 -9.49 5.74 2.59
N ASP A 172 -10.83 5.75 2.69
CA ASP A 172 -11.55 5.25 3.87
C ASP A 172 -11.30 3.76 4.09
N ALA A 173 -11.23 2.97 3.01
CA ALA A 173 -10.94 1.55 3.09
C ALA A 173 -9.50 1.27 3.57
N LEU A 174 -8.52 2.06 3.11
CA LEU A 174 -7.14 1.99 3.61
C LEU A 174 -7.05 2.36 5.09
N VAL A 175 -7.76 3.41 5.53
CA VAL A 175 -7.80 3.78 6.95
C VAL A 175 -8.48 2.68 7.80
N ASP A 176 -9.54 2.06 7.27
CA ASP A 176 -10.26 1.01 7.99
C ASP A 176 -9.48 -0.31 8.07
N GLN A 177 -8.75 -0.71 7.02
CA GLN A 177 -7.91 -1.91 7.08
C GLN A 177 -6.75 -1.72 8.07
N THR A 178 -6.18 -0.51 8.19
CA THR A 178 -5.10 -0.20 9.15
C THR A 178 -5.51 -0.56 10.58
N LYS A 179 -6.74 -0.24 10.99
CA LYS A 179 -7.27 -0.61 12.31
C LYS A 179 -7.30 -2.13 12.52
N SER A 180 -7.57 -2.90 11.47
CA SER A 180 -7.56 -4.36 11.55
C SER A 180 -6.13 -4.93 11.53
N ILE A 181 -5.17 -4.24 10.91
CA ILE A 181 -3.74 -4.55 11.04
C ILE A 181 -3.30 -4.33 12.49
N GLU A 182 -3.68 -3.22 13.16
CA GLU A 182 -3.39 -3.01 14.58
C GLU A 182 -4.00 -4.11 15.47
N ARG A 183 -5.24 -4.52 15.18
CA ARG A 183 -5.90 -5.64 15.88
C ARG A 183 -5.13 -6.95 15.69
N ALA A 184 -4.59 -7.22 14.49
CA ALA A 184 -3.77 -8.39 14.23
C ALA A 184 -2.46 -8.37 15.04
N VAL A 185 -1.81 -7.21 15.17
CA VAL A 185 -0.61 -7.03 16.03
C VAL A 185 -0.91 -7.41 17.49
N GLY A 186 -2.02 -6.91 18.03
CA GLY A 186 -2.47 -7.24 19.39
C GLY A 186 -2.81 -8.72 19.55
N THR A 187 -3.50 -9.29 18.57
CA THR A 187 -3.88 -10.72 18.53
C THR A 187 -2.67 -11.64 18.60
N LEU A 188 -1.62 -11.31 17.84
CA LEU A 188 -0.36 -12.06 17.82
C LEU A 188 0.56 -11.76 19.01
N LYS A 189 0.13 -10.88 19.94
CA LYS A 189 0.91 -10.46 21.12
C LYS A 189 2.32 -10.02 20.73
N LEU A 190 2.37 -9.18 19.70
CA LEU A 190 3.59 -8.51 19.28
C LEU A 190 3.81 -7.26 20.13
N ASN A 191 5.04 -6.74 20.14
CA ASN A 191 5.30 -5.44 20.75
C ASN A 191 4.51 -4.36 20.01
N ALA A 192 4.20 -3.26 20.70
CA ALA A 192 3.57 -2.11 20.07
C ALA A 192 4.42 -1.68 18.86
N ILE A 193 3.77 -1.56 17.71
CA ILE A 193 4.37 -1.02 16.49
C ILE A 193 3.76 0.34 16.21
N ALA A 194 4.57 1.24 15.67
CA ALA A 194 4.10 2.53 15.20
C ALA A 194 3.93 2.46 13.68
N PHE A 195 2.80 2.94 13.19
CA PHE A 195 2.61 3.21 11.78
C PHE A 195 2.96 4.67 11.50
N GLU A 196 3.51 4.92 10.33
CA GLU A 196 3.76 6.28 9.85
C GLU A 196 2.40 6.98 9.66
N GLY A 197 2.30 8.21 10.20
CA GLY A 197 1.12 9.07 10.07
C GLY A 197 1.22 10.01 8.87
N SER A 198 0.22 10.87 8.69
CA SER A 198 0.23 11.90 7.63
C SER A 198 -0.58 13.10 8.08
N ASP A 199 -0.07 14.32 7.87
CA ASP A 199 -0.80 15.55 8.22
C ASP A 199 -2.12 15.66 7.44
N SER A 200 -2.22 15.09 6.22
CA SER A 200 -3.46 15.06 5.44
C SER A 200 -4.60 14.25 6.09
N LEU A 201 -4.25 13.31 6.97
CA LEU A 201 -5.19 12.51 7.77
C LEU A 201 -5.31 13.03 9.20
N ASP A 202 -4.17 13.33 9.83
CA ASP A 202 -4.06 13.60 11.27
C ASP A 202 -4.28 15.08 11.62
N ALA A 203 -4.02 15.99 10.68
CA ALA A 203 -4.11 17.43 10.86
C ALA A 203 -4.47 18.20 9.56
N PRO A 204 -5.60 17.88 8.89
CA PRO A 204 -5.92 18.36 7.55
C PRO A 204 -5.97 19.90 7.44
N ASP A 205 -6.32 20.61 8.52
CA ASP A 205 -6.34 22.08 8.54
C ASP A 205 -4.94 22.72 8.37
N LYS A 206 -3.86 21.98 8.64
CA LYS A 206 -2.49 22.48 8.44
C LYS A 206 -2.06 22.46 6.99
N VAL A 207 -2.67 21.61 6.16
CA VAL A 207 -2.31 21.44 4.74
C VAL A 207 -2.64 22.69 3.93
N PHE A 208 -3.58 23.52 4.40
CA PHE A 208 -4.01 24.75 3.75
C PHE A 208 -3.27 26.02 4.23
N GLN A 209 -2.20 25.88 5.03
CA GLN A 209 -1.41 27.00 5.58
C GLN A 209 -0.08 27.15 4.86
#